data_AF-A0A8B4S2E7-F1
#
_entry.id   AF-A0A8B4S2E7-F1
#
_cell.length_a   1.000
_cell.length_b   1.000
_cell.length_c   1.000
_cell.angle_alpha   90.00
_cell.angle_beta   90.00
_cell.angle_gamma   90.00
#
_symmetry.space_group_name_H-M   'P 1'
#
loop_
_entity.id
_entity.type
_entity.pdbx_description
1 polymer ?
#
loop_
_entity_poly.entity_id
_entity_poly.type
_entity_poly.pdbx_seq_one_letter_code
_entity_poly.pdbx_strand_id
1 'polypeptide(L)'
;MDWTAIGGIAGSISAARDIAKGMSAMRDTALINEKTAALLEQLLKAQEGLLAHNTALLQLQSDLAKVQKENLELKATIDERGKYTLVTLASGAVALRSNPTNTLAGADEPGIDEAPHYVCQPCFSIGRSVVLQRTWVMGTDNGLACPACKAQVFDK
;
A
#
# COMPACT_ATOMS: atom_id res chain seq x y z
N MET A 1 3.49 -10.38 16.26
CA MET A 1 2.94 -11.66 16.79
C MET A 1 2.70 -11.47 18.27
N ASP A 2 1.46 -11.60 18.71
CA ASP A 2 1.12 -11.49 20.13
C ASP A 2 1.36 -12.83 20.84
N TRP A 3 2.61 -13.02 21.28
CA TRP A 3 3.04 -14.21 22.01
C TRP A 3 2.30 -14.38 23.34
N THR A 4 1.71 -13.32 23.88
CA THR A 4 0.97 -13.37 25.14
C THR A 4 -0.40 -14.04 24.97
N ALA A 5 -1.10 -13.77 23.85
CA ALA A 5 -2.37 -14.42 23.51
C ALA A 5 -2.18 -15.93 23.23
N ILE A 6 -1.13 -16.30 22.49
CA ILE A 6 -0.80 -17.70 22.22
C ILE A 6 -0.40 -18.43 23.52
N GLY A 7 0.38 -17.77 24.38
CA GLY A 7 0.76 -18.30 25.69
C GLY A 7 -0.44 -18.56 26.61
N GLY A 8 -1.43 -17.67 26.61
CA GLY A 8 -2.67 -17.82 27.37
C GLY A 8 -3.54 -19.00 26.90
N ILE A 9 -3.66 -19.19 25.59
CA ILE A 9 -4.38 -20.34 25.00
C ILE A 9 -3.65 -21.65 25.35
N ALA A 10 -2.34 -21.70 25.15
CA ALA A 10 -1.53 -22.89 25.44
C ALA A 10 -1.57 -23.25 26.92
N GLY A 11 -1.52 -22.25 27.81
CA GLY A 11 -1.68 -22.42 29.25
C GLY A 11 -3.04 -23.04 29.62
N SER A 12 -4.13 -22.51 29.06
CA SER A 12 -5.49 -23.00 29.32
C SER A 12 -5.67 -24.45 28.84
N ILE A 13 -5.13 -24.79 27.67
CA ILE A 13 -5.15 -26.17 27.13
C ILE A 13 -4.31 -27.11 28.00
N SER A 14 -3.15 -26.67 28.47
CA SER A 14 -2.30 -27.48 29.36
C SER A 14 -3.00 -27.76 30.70
N ALA A 15 -3.64 -26.75 31.27
CA ALA A 15 -4.42 -26.88 32.50
C ALA A 15 -5.61 -27.83 32.32
N ALA A 16 -6.37 -27.71 31.21
CA ALA A 16 -7.45 -28.63 30.88
C ALA A 16 -6.94 -30.08 30.75
N ARG A 17 -5.78 -30.27 30.13
CA ARG A 17 -5.16 -31.60 29.98
C ARG A 17 -4.79 -32.21 31.32
N ASP A 18 -4.23 -31.42 32.23
CA ASP A 18 -3.82 -31.92 33.55
C ASP A 18 -5.02 -32.22 34.45
N ILE A 19 -6.10 -31.44 34.35
CA ILE A 19 -7.40 -31.75 34.98
C ILE A 19 -7.95 -33.08 34.46
N ALA A 20 -7.98 -33.28 33.14
CA ALA A 20 -8.48 -34.52 32.53
C ALA A 20 -7.69 -35.76 32.97
N LYS A 21 -6.36 -35.66 33.08
CA LYS A 21 -5.52 -36.76 33.60
C LYS A 21 -5.82 -37.08 35.06
N GLY A 22 -6.10 -36.07 35.88
CA GLY A 22 -6.47 -36.26 37.28
C GLY A 22 -7.80 -37.00 37.44
N MET A 23 -8.73 -36.82 36.50
CA MET A 23 -10.07 -37.42 36.55
C MET A 23 -10.10 -38.93 36.33
N SER A 24 -9.17 -39.52 35.56
CA SER A 24 -9.21 -40.97 35.24
C SER A 24 -9.02 -41.89 36.45
N ALA A 25 -8.56 -41.35 37.58
CA ALA A 25 -8.36 -42.10 38.83
C ALA A 25 -9.47 -41.87 39.87
N MET A 26 -10.47 -41.03 39.58
CA MET A 26 -11.47 -40.58 40.56
C MET A 26 -12.72 -41.47 40.54
N ARG A 27 -13.22 -41.82 41.74
CA ARG A 27 -14.47 -42.60 41.93
C ARG A 27 -15.60 -41.80 42.58
N ASP A 28 -15.29 -40.62 43.09
CA ASP A 28 -16.24 -39.74 43.78
C ASP A 28 -16.93 -38.81 42.76
N THR A 29 -18.25 -38.93 42.64
CA THR A 29 -19.07 -38.17 41.71
C THR A 29 -19.11 -36.67 41.98
N ALA A 30 -19.02 -36.22 43.24
CA ALA A 30 -18.99 -34.79 43.55
C ALA A 30 -17.68 -34.16 43.05
N LEU A 31 -16.59 -34.88 43.29
CA LEU A 31 -15.23 -34.54 42.87
C LEU A 31 -15.07 -34.58 41.33
N ILE A 32 -15.72 -35.54 40.66
CA ILE A 32 -15.80 -35.59 39.19
C ILE A 32 -16.52 -34.37 38.62
N ASN A 33 -17.67 -33.99 39.20
CA ASN A 33 -18.44 -32.83 38.74
C ASN A 33 -17.65 -31.53 38.88
N GLU A 34 -16.95 -31.34 40.00
CA GLU A 34 -16.07 -30.18 40.21
C GLU A 34 -14.97 -30.08 39.14
N LYS A 35 -14.26 -31.19 38.87
CA LYS A 35 -13.20 -31.21 37.84
C LYS A 35 -13.74 -31.04 36.42
N THR A 36 -14.94 -31.54 36.16
CA THR A 36 -15.62 -31.33 34.86
C THR A 36 -15.96 -29.86 34.65
N ALA A 37 -16.44 -29.16 35.69
CA ALA A 37 -16.68 -27.71 35.63
C ALA A 37 -15.37 -26.93 35.39
N ALA A 38 -14.31 -27.28 36.10
CA ALA A 38 -12.99 -26.66 35.91
C ALA A 38 -12.41 -26.92 34.50
N LEU A 39 -12.64 -28.11 33.94
CA LEU A 39 -12.25 -28.44 32.56
C LEU A 39 -12.98 -27.57 31.54
N LEU A 40 -14.30 -27.45 31.69
CA LEU A 40 -15.13 -26.60 30.82
C LEU A 40 -14.71 -25.14 30.88
N GLU A 41 -14.38 -24.63 32.07
CA GLU A 41 -13.88 -23.26 32.23
C GLU A 41 -12.57 -23.03 31.45
N GLN A 42 -11.62 -23.97 31.51
CA GLN A 42 -10.35 -23.86 30.78
C GLN A 42 -10.55 -23.97 29.27
N LEU A 43 -11.48 -24.81 28.81
CA LEU A 43 -11.83 -24.91 27.39
C LEU A 43 -12.48 -23.64 26.86
N LEU A 44 -13.37 -23.01 27.63
CA LEU A 44 -14.00 -21.73 27.28
C LEU A 44 -12.94 -20.62 27.16
N LYS A 45 -12.01 -20.52 28.13
CA LYS A 45 -10.90 -19.55 28.06
C LYS A 45 -10.02 -19.76 26.83
N ALA A 46 -9.73 -21.01 26.49
CA ALA A 46 -8.99 -21.33 25.27
C ALA A 46 -9.75 -20.92 24.01
N GLN A 47 -11.08 -21.13 23.97
CA GLN A 47 -11.93 -20.75 22.84
C GLN A 47 -12.04 -19.23 22.68
N GLU A 48 -12.18 -18.48 23.78
CA GLU A 48 -12.17 -17.01 23.77
C GLU A 48 -10.85 -16.47 23.23
N GLY A 49 -9.71 -17.02 23.68
CA GLY A 49 -8.39 -16.67 23.12
C GLY A 49 -8.28 -17.02 21.63
N LEU A 50 -8.81 -18.20 21.26
CA LEU A 50 -9.17 -18.65 19.91
C LEU A 50 -9.70 -17.54 19.00
N LEU A 51 -10.85 -17.03 19.42
CA LEU A 51 -11.64 -16.07 18.67
C LEU A 51 -10.93 -14.71 18.61
N ALA A 52 -10.40 -14.23 19.74
CA ALA A 52 -9.65 -12.98 19.79
C ALA A 52 -8.44 -13.00 18.84
N HIS A 53 -7.69 -14.10 18.80
CA HIS A 53 -6.56 -14.25 17.90
C HIS A 53 -7.00 -14.29 16.42
N ASN A 54 -8.11 -14.96 16.10
CA ASN A 54 -8.65 -14.95 14.74
C ASN A 54 -9.06 -13.55 14.30
N THR A 55 -9.72 -12.78 15.17
CA THR A 55 -10.09 -11.39 14.88
C THR A 55 -8.84 -10.54 14.60
N ALA A 56 -7.79 -10.67 15.43
CA ALA A 56 -6.54 -9.97 15.21
C ALA A 56 -5.86 -10.37 13.88
N LEU A 57 -5.93 -11.64 13.50
CA LEU A 57 -5.35 -12.14 12.25
C LEU A 57 -6.08 -11.59 11.02
N LEU A 58 -7.42 -11.56 11.07
CA LEU A 58 -8.25 -10.95 10.02
C LEU A 58 -7.98 -9.44 9.88
N GLN A 59 -7.80 -8.74 11.01
CA GLN A 59 -7.44 -7.32 10.99
C GLN A 59 -6.06 -7.09 10.37
N LEU A 60 -5.06 -7.91 10.73
CA LEU A 60 -3.74 -7.82 10.12
C LEU A 60 -3.77 -8.12 8.62
N GLN A 61 -4.59 -9.07 8.18
CA GLN A 61 -4.76 -9.36 6.74
C GLN A 61 -5.40 -8.20 5.98
N SER A 62 -6.39 -7.52 6.57
CA SER A 62 -7.03 -6.37 5.93
C SER A 62 -6.08 -5.17 5.85
N ASP A 63 -5.30 -4.92 6.91
CA ASP A 63 -4.28 -3.87 6.95
C ASP A 63 -3.17 -4.15 5.93
N LEU A 64 -2.73 -5.40 5.82
CA LEU A 64 -1.71 -5.82 4.84
C LEU A 64 -2.21 -5.59 3.41
N ALA A 65 -3.46 -5.97 3.10
CA ALA A 65 -4.06 -5.74 1.79
C ALA A 65 -4.15 -4.23 1.46
N LYS A 66 -4.50 -3.39 2.44
CA LYS A 66 -4.56 -1.93 2.28
C LYS A 66 -3.17 -1.36 1.98
N VAL A 67 -2.16 -1.72 2.78
CA VAL A 67 -0.79 -1.23 2.60
C VAL A 67 -0.20 -1.71 1.27
N GLN A 68 -0.49 -2.94 0.85
CA GLN A 68 -0.07 -3.43 -0.47
C GLN A 68 -0.69 -2.62 -1.61
N LYS A 69 -1.98 -2.30 -1.51
CA LYS A 69 -2.66 -1.45 -2.50
C LYS A 69 -2.02 -0.07 -2.57
N GLU A 70 -1.81 0.58 -1.43
CA GLU A 70 -1.12 1.88 -1.35
C GLU A 70 0.30 1.79 -1.94
N ASN A 71 1.02 0.70 -1.68
CA ASN A 71 2.37 0.50 -2.24
C ASN A 71 2.35 0.39 -3.77
N LEU A 72 1.35 -0.29 -4.34
CA LEU A 72 1.18 -0.39 -5.79
C LEU A 72 0.82 0.95 -6.42
N GLU A 73 -0.08 1.73 -5.79
CA GLU A 73 -0.47 3.06 -6.26
C GLU A 73 0.72 4.04 -6.22
N LEU A 74 1.52 4.00 -5.15
CA LEU A 74 2.74 4.79 -5.03
C LEU A 74 3.78 4.39 -6.07
N LYS A 75 3.97 3.09 -6.31
CA LYS A 75 4.89 2.60 -7.36
C LYS A 75 4.44 3.06 -8.74
N ALA A 76 3.15 2.92 -9.07
CA ALA A 76 2.61 3.42 -10.33
C ALA A 76 2.84 4.93 -10.51
N THR A 77 2.66 5.70 -9.43
CA THR A 77 2.94 7.15 -9.43
C THR A 77 4.42 7.46 -9.64
N ILE A 78 5.32 6.70 -9.00
CA ILE A 78 6.77 6.86 -9.18
C ILE A 78 7.17 6.49 -10.61
N ASP A 79 6.65 5.39 -11.15
CA ASP A 79 6.94 4.94 -12.51
C ASP A 79 6.43 5.95 -13.53
N GLU A 80 5.22 6.51 -13.34
CA GLU A 80 4.70 7.59 -14.19
C GLU A 80 5.63 8.82 -14.14
N ARG A 81 6.10 9.21 -12.95
CA ARG A 81 7.00 10.35 -12.82
C ARG A 81 8.38 10.08 -13.41
N GLY A 82 8.86 8.83 -13.37
CA GLY A 82 10.12 8.39 -13.96
C GLY A 82 10.16 8.50 -15.49
N LYS A 83 9.00 8.61 -16.15
CA LYS A 83 8.91 8.85 -17.61
C LYS A 83 9.35 10.25 -18.02
N TYR A 84 9.52 11.16 -17.06
CA TYR A 84 9.84 12.56 -17.31
C TYR A 84 11.26 12.89 -16.87
N THR A 85 12.03 13.51 -17.75
CA THR A 85 13.38 14.00 -17.45
C THR A 85 13.40 15.51 -17.42
N LEU A 86 14.05 16.08 -16.41
CA LEU A 86 14.28 17.52 -16.33
C LEU A 86 15.26 17.95 -17.43
N VAL A 87 14.84 18.87 -18.28
CA VAL A 87 15.65 19.44 -19.35
C VAL A 87 15.75 20.95 -19.20
N THR A 88 16.90 21.50 -19.61
CA THR A 88 17.11 22.95 -19.69
C THR A 88 16.77 23.41 -21.10
N LEU A 89 15.95 24.45 -21.19
CA LEU A 89 15.54 25.14 -22.41
C LEU A 89 16.31 26.47 -22.52
N ALA A 90 15.98 27.29 -23.53
CA ALA A 90 16.64 28.57 -23.74
C ALA A 90 16.55 29.47 -22.49
N SER A 91 17.49 30.42 -22.37
CA SER A 91 17.56 31.39 -21.27
C SER A 91 17.66 30.79 -19.84
N GLY A 92 18.08 29.53 -19.71
CA GLY A 92 18.22 28.84 -18.42
C GLY A 92 16.89 28.37 -17.81
N ALA A 93 15.80 28.44 -18.57
CA ALA A 93 14.51 27.93 -18.15
C ALA A 93 14.52 26.39 -18.08
N VAL A 94 13.76 25.79 -17.16
CA VAL A 94 13.71 24.33 -16.99
C VAL A 94 12.28 23.81 -17.16
N ALA A 95 12.14 22.66 -17.83
CA ALA A 95 10.89 21.94 -17.98
C ALA A 95 11.14 20.43 -17.90
N LEU A 96 10.10 19.64 -17.64
CA LEU A 96 10.20 18.20 -17.77
C LEU A 96 9.78 17.78 -19.16
N ARG A 97 10.59 16.99 -19.86
CA ARG A 97 10.26 16.42 -21.16
C ARG A 97 9.84 14.97 -20.98
N SER A 98 8.76 14.55 -21.64
CA SER A 98 8.43 13.13 -21.75
C SER A 98 9.55 12.42 -22.53
N ASN A 99 10.11 11.34 -21.98
CA ASN A 99 11.05 10.49 -22.72
C ASN A 99 10.26 9.45 -23.52
N PRO A 100 10.21 9.55 -24.86
CA PRO A 100 9.64 8.50 -25.68
C PRO A 100 10.66 7.35 -25.77
N THR A 101 10.77 6.51 -24.73
CA THR A 101 11.37 5.16 -24.82
C THR A 101 11.26 4.43 -23.50
N ASN A 102 10.34 3.45 -23.42
CA ASN A 102 10.65 2.14 -22.82
C ASN A 102 9.67 1.02 -23.24
N THR A 103 9.09 1.06 -24.44
CA THR A 103 8.61 -0.15 -25.11
C THR A 103 9.68 -0.57 -26.09
N LEU A 104 10.30 -1.71 -25.83
CA LEU A 104 11.16 -2.42 -26.76
C LEU A 104 10.43 -2.51 -28.10
N ALA A 105 11.07 -1.97 -29.14
CA ALA A 105 10.69 -2.19 -30.52
C ALA A 105 10.60 -3.70 -30.78
N GLY A 106 9.38 -4.23 -30.88
CA GLY A 106 9.12 -5.65 -30.98
C GLY A 106 7.67 -6.03 -30.72
N ALA A 107 6.72 -5.32 -31.33
CA ALA A 107 5.35 -5.82 -31.51
C ALA A 107 4.69 -5.04 -32.65
N ASP A 108 4.12 -5.77 -33.60
CA ASP A 108 3.37 -5.31 -34.78
C ASP A 108 2.05 -4.58 -34.44
N GLU A 109 2.00 -3.81 -33.35
CA GLU A 109 0.87 -2.94 -33.04
C GLU A 109 1.28 -1.48 -33.28
N PRO A 110 0.43 -0.65 -33.92
CA PRO A 110 0.67 0.77 -34.08
C PRO A 110 0.65 1.41 -32.68
N GLY A 111 1.82 1.45 -32.05
CA GLY A 111 2.06 2.17 -30.82
C GLY A 111 1.63 3.61 -31.03
N ILE A 112 0.79 4.12 -30.13
CA ILE A 112 0.46 5.54 -30.10
C ILE A 112 1.78 6.26 -29.83
N ASP A 113 2.43 6.76 -30.89
CA ASP A 113 3.62 7.60 -30.80
C ASP A 113 3.23 8.84 -30.00
N GLU A 114 3.47 8.80 -28.69
CA GLU A 114 3.17 9.92 -27.81
C GLU A 114 4.11 11.07 -28.19
N ALA A 115 3.54 12.10 -28.80
CA ALA A 115 4.30 13.25 -29.25
C ALA A 115 5.10 13.83 -28.07
N PRO A 116 6.40 14.13 -28.27
CA PRO A 116 7.24 14.67 -27.22
C PRO A 116 6.65 16.00 -26.72
N HIS A 117 6.35 16.08 -25.43
CA HIS A 117 5.71 17.23 -24.81
C HIS A 117 6.47 17.66 -23.55
N TYR A 118 6.25 18.91 -23.16
CA TYR A 118 6.86 19.49 -21.96
C TYR A 118 5.83 19.68 -20.87
N VAL A 119 6.23 19.37 -19.64
CA VAL A 119 5.45 19.54 -18.43
C VAL A 119 6.10 20.60 -17.54
N CYS A 120 5.26 21.39 -16.90
CA CYS A 120 5.66 22.45 -15.98
C CYS A 120 6.36 21.87 -14.73
N GLN A 121 7.63 22.23 -14.50
CA GLN A 121 8.41 21.75 -13.35
C GLN A 121 7.82 22.14 -11.99
N PRO A 122 7.35 23.37 -11.77
CA PRO A 122 6.65 23.74 -10.53
C PRO A 122 5.41 22.90 -10.27
N CYS A 123 4.55 22.71 -11.27
CA CYS A 123 3.34 21.90 -11.13
C CYS A 123 3.66 20.42 -10.89
N PHE A 124 4.65 19.89 -11.57
CA PHE A 124 5.05 18.49 -11.42
C PHE A 124 5.66 18.21 -10.03
N SER A 125 6.37 19.18 -9.46
CA SER A 125 6.93 19.07 -8.10
C SER A 125 5.86 18.93 -7.02
N ILE A 126 4.70 19.54 -7.22
CA ILE A 126 3.52 19.43 -6.34
C ILE A 126 2.57 18.28 -6.74
N GLY A 127 3.01 17.38 -7.64
CA GLY A 127 2.25 16.18 -8.04
C GLY A 127 1.21 16.41 -9.14
N ARG A 128 1.31 17.50 -9.92
CA ARG A 128 0.42 17.76 -11.06
C ARG A 128 1.19 17.77 -12.38
N SER A 129 0.87 16.82 -13.26
CA SER A 129 1.36 16.80 -14.64
C SER A 129 0.56 17.79 -15.49
N VAL A 130 1.09 19.00 -15.67
CA VAL A 130 0.47 20.04 -16.52
C VAL A 130 1.33 20.29 -17.75
N VAL A 131 0.81 19.91 -18.91
CA VAL A 131 1.45 20.15 -20.21
C VAL A 131 1.55 21.65 -20.47
N LEU A 132 2.74 22.10 -20.83
CA LEU A 132 2.98 23.49 -21.24
C LEU A 132 2.39 23.73 -22.62
N GLN A 133 1.70 24.86 -22.79
CA GLN A 133 1.09 25.24 -24.05
C GLN A 133 1.87 26.38 -24.69
N ARG A 134 2.03 26.34 -26.01
CA ARG A 134 2.65 27.43 -26.75
C ARG A 134 1.72 28.64 -26.81
N THR A 135 2.26 29.81 -26.50
CA THR A 135 1.49 31.07 -26.43
C THR A 135 1.97 32.06 -27.48
N TRP A 136 1.08 32.97 -27.85
CA TRP A 136 1.31 33.98 -28.88
C TRP A 136 0.86 35.34 -28.38
N VAL A 137 1.69 36.36 -28.58
CA VAL A 137 1.36 37.76 -28.25
C VAL A 137 1.51 38.59 -29.52
N MET A 138 0.43 39.24 -29.97
CA MET A 138 0.42 40.03 -31.20
C MET A 138 0.96 39.27 -32.43
N GLY A 139 0.66 37.97 -32.52
CA GLY A 139 1.14 37.10 -33.62
C GLY A 139 2.61 36.64 -33.49
N THR A 140 3.33 37.07 -32.45
CA THR A 140 4.69 36.63 -32.16
C THR A 140 4.71 35.48 -31.14
N ASP A 141 5.61 34.53 -31.33
CA ASP A 141 5.82 33.40 -30.43
C ASP A 141 6.30 33.89 -29.06
N ASN A 142 5.53 33.62 -28.02
CA ASN A 142 5.81 34.05 -26.65
C ASN A 142 6.25 32.86 -25.77
N GLY A 143 6.72 31.78 -26.40
CA GLY A 143 7.21 30.59 -25.72
C GLY A 143 6.09 29.75 -25.10
N LEU A 144 6.49 28.88 -24.17
CA LEU A 144 5.64 27.91 -23.51
C LEU A 144 5.12 28.47 -22.18
N ALA A 145 3.82 28.38 -21.91
CA ALA A 145 3.23 28.80 -20.64
C ALA A 145 2.42 27.68 -20.00
N CYS A 146 2.49 27.61 -18.67
CA CYS A 146 1.65 26.70 -17.89
C CYS A 146 0.24 27.30 -17.73
N PRO A 147 -0.83 26.60 -18.16
CA PRO A 147 -2.19 27.11 -17.98
C PRO A 147 -2.61 27.21 -16.50
N ALA A 148 -2.02 26.38 -15.63
CA ALA A 148 -2.36 26.30 -14.22
C ALA A 148 -1.65 27.36 -13.36
N CYS A 149 -0.32 27.39 -13.36
CA CYS A 149 0.45 28.31 -12.50
C CYS A 149 0.99 29.55 -13.22
N LYS A 150 0.74 29.69 -14.53
CA LYS A 150 1.22 30.80 -15.37
C LYS A 150 2.74 30.95 -15.48
N ALA A 151 3.51 29.95 -15.01
CA ALA A 151 4.94 29.89 -15.25
C ALA A 151 5.23 29.90 -16.76
N GLN A 152 6.16 30.75 -17.19
CA GLN A 152 6.55 30.91 -18.58
C GLN A 152 7.96 30.36 -18.79
N VAL A 153 8.13 29.65 -19.89
CA VAL A 153 9.32 28.89 -20.24
C VAL A 153 9.65 29.22 -21.70
N PHE A 154 10.78 29.86 -21.93
CA PHE A 154 11.24 30.19 -23.28
C PHE A 154 12.06 29.03 -23.83
N ASP A 155 11.69 28.54 -25.02
CA ASP A 155 12.32 27.41 -25.68
C ASP A 155 13.24 27.82 -26.84
N LYS A 156 13.39 29.13 -27.10
CA LYS A 156 14.27 29.72 -28.12
C LYS A 156 14.93 30.99 -27.61
#